data_AF-A0A814HLC4-F1
#
_entry.id   AF-A0A814HLC4-F1
#
_cell.length_a   1.000
_cell.length_b   1.000
_cell.length_c   1.000
_cell.angle_alpha   90.00
_cell.angle_beta   90.00
_cell.angle_gamma   90.00
#
_symmetry.space_group_name_H-M   'P 1'
#
loop_
_entity.id
_entity.type
_entity.pdbx_description
1 polymer ?
#
loop_
_entity_poly.entity_id
_entity_poly.type
_entity_poly.pdbx_seq_one_letter_code
_entity_poly.pdbx_strand_id
1 'polypeptide(L)'
;MKNLLKDKFFRSHEHSSPFYGNTRHIYCEHSTIEFYPRSDSMNNYKSHYGHVQKLRILAYAEDEHAQTILVHSVDSNDSHRSMNKYPHVAISVSNVKPYTAVYSNDLWKRLVDDGIVEITMDEYDKPQSITIKDHTNEWHGKLNSNGRYEETQAYVKIINEIIDLDGIVCVGNLWENDKCQKYLKIK
;
A
#
# COMPACT_ATOMS: atom_id res chain seq x y z
N MET A 1 2.80 6.87 -11.71
CA MET A 1 2.87 6.52 -10.27
C MET A 1 4.26 6.75 -9.67
N LYS A 2 5.32 6.09 -10.18
CA LYS A 2 6.68 6.15 -9.59
C LYS A 2 7.23 7.57 -9.35
N ASN A 3 7.15 8.48 -10.32
CA ASN A 3 7.68 9.85 -10.17
C ASN A 3 6.86 10.72 -9.21
N LEU A 4 5.52 10.67 -9.28
CA LEU A 4 4.63 11.39 -8.36
C LEU A 4 4.87 10.95 -6.91
N LEU A 5 4.93 9.63 -6.71
CA LEU A 5 5.20 9.11 -5.38
C LEU A 5 6.61 9.54 -4.97
N LYS A 6 7.63 9.39 -5.83
CA LYS A 6 9.03 9.81 -5.60
C LYS A 6 9.14 11.26 -5.13
N ASP A 7 8.53 12.19 -5.84
CA ASP A 7 8.61 13.62 -5.51
C ASP A 7 7.85 14.00 -4.25
N LYS A 8 6.69 13.38 -3.99
CA LYS A 8 5.84 13.72 -2.82
C LYS A 8 6.23 12.99 -1.53
N PHE A 9 6.76 11.77 -1.63
CA PHE A 9 7.00 10.91 -0.46
C PHE A 9 8.48 10.57 -0.24
N PHE A 10 9.36 10.64 -1.25
CA PHE A 10 10.72 10.08 -1.19
C PHE A 10 11.85 11.11 -1.20
N ARG A 11 11.57 12.42 -1.37
CA ARG A 11 12.63 13.46 -1.38
C ARG A 11 13.55 13.42 -0.14
N SER A 12 13.14 12.75 0.93
CA SER A 12 13.92 12.55 2.16
C SER A 12 14.51 11.14 2.36
N HIS A 13 14.23 10.14 1.50
CA HIS A 13 14.44 8.70 1.81
C HIS A 13 15.02 7.85 0.67
N GLU A 14 15.57 8.44 -0.41
CA GLU A 14 15.97 7.71 -1.64
C GLU A 14 17.04 6.61 -1.46
N HIS A 15 17.89 6.69 -0.42
CA HIS A 15 19.03 5.76 -0.27
C HIS A 15 19.25 5.24 1.15
N SER A 16 18.42 5.64 2.10
CA SER A 16 18.53 5.21 3.49
C SER A 16 17.16 5.37 4.13
N SER A 17 16.68 4.29 4.74
CA SER A 17 15.86 4.48 5.93
C SER A 17 16.60 5.45 6.85
N PRO A 18 15.96 6.42 7.52
CA PRO A 18 16.58 7.13 8.63
C PRO A 18 17.05 6.15 9.72
N PHE A 19 16.59 4.90 9.68
CA PHE A 19 16.85 3.86 10.66
C PHE A 19 17.90 2.81 10.23
N TYR A 20 19.11 3.27 9.86
CA TYR A 20 20.31 2.44 9.61
C TYR A 20 20.40 1.69 8.26
N GLY A 21 21.57 1.83 7.60
CA GLY A 21 22.36 0.87 6.79
C GLY A 21 21.73 -0.14 5.81
N ASN A 22 20.42 -0.24 5.70
CA ASN A 22 19.71 -1.28 4.97
C ASN A 22 19.41 -0.84 3.54
N THR A 23 19.78 -1.68 2.58
CA THR A 23 19.34 -1.53 1.19
C THR A 23 17.90 -2.01 1.07
N ARG A 24 17.05 -1.18 0.47
CA ARG A 24 15.64 -1.50 0.20
C ARG A 24 15.44 -1.77 -1.28
N HIS A 25 14.72 -2.83 -1.61
CA HIS A 25 14.23 -3.05 -2.96
C HIS A 25 12.95 -2.24 -3.16
N ILE A 26 12.84 -1.50 -4.27
CA ILE A 26 11.68 -0.65 -4.57
C ILE A 26 10.67 -1.45 -5.41
N TYR A 27 9.44 -1.54 -4.94
CA TYR A 27 8.32 -2.32 -5.50
C TYR A 27 7.15 -1.46 -6.02
N CYS A 28 7.29 -0.12 -6.07
CA CYS A 28 6.24 0.89 -6.35
C CYS A 28 5.46 0.75 -7.67
N GLU A 29 4.75 -0.35 -7.86
CA GLU A 29 4.21 -0.74 -9.16
C GLU A 29 2.74 -1.20 -9.07
N HIS A 30 2.29 -1.72 -7.93
CA HIS A 30 0.93 -2.25 -7.81
C HIS A 30 0.36 -2.21 -6.39
N SER A 31 -0.97 -2.25 -6.33
CA SER A 31 -1.76 -2.66 -5.16
C SER A 31 -2.37 -4.04 -5.47
N THR A 32 -2.33 -4.96 -4.51
CA THR A 32 -2.84 -6.31 -4.72
C THR A 32 -4.35 -6.36 -4.45
N ILE A 33 -5.12 -6.84 -5.43
CA ILE A 33 -6.57 -7.09 -5.26
C ILE A 33 -6.79 -8.44 -4.57
N GLU A 34 -6.31 -9.55 -5.14
CA GLU A 34 -6.38 -10.88 -4.53
C GLU A 34 -5.11 -11.68 -4.87
N PHE A 35 -4.54 -12.37 -3.88
CA PHE A 35 -3.38 -13.22 -4.07
C PHE A 35 -3.84 -14.68 -4.26
N TYR A 36 -3.43 -15.31 -5.36
CA TYR A 36 -3.94 -16.63 -5.80
C TYR A 36 -5.48 -16.72 -5.78
N PRO A 37 -6.16 -15.90 -6.61
CA PRO A 37 -7.61 -15.88 -6.65
C PRO A 37 -8.21 -17.24 -7.04
N ARG A 38 -9.35 -17.58 -6.43
CA ARG A 38 -10.12 -18.77 -6.79
C ARG A 38 -10.65 -18.65 -8.22
N SER A 39 -10.95 -19.80 -8.84
CA SER A 39 -11.46 -19.85 -10.23
C SER A 39 -12.72 -19.00 -10.45
N ASP A 40 -13.60 -18.94 -9.46
CA ASP A 40 -14.83 -18.14 -9.55
C ASP A 40 -14.54 -16.63 -9.45
N SER A 41 -13.65 -16.21 -8.55
CA SER A 41 -13.16 -14.82 -8.47
C SER A 41 -12.50 -14.38 -9.78
N MET A 42 -11.75 -15.28 -10.42
CA MET A 42 -11.12 -15.00 -11.71
C MET A 42 -12.13 -14.65 -12.80
N ASN A 43 -13.34 -15.19 -12.78
CA ASN A 43 -14.37 -14.79 -13.75
C ASN A 43 -14.83 -13.35 -13.54
N ASN A 44 -14.91 -12.90 -12.28
CA ASN A 44 -15.19 -11.50 -11.95
C ASN A 44 -14.03 -10.57 -12.37
N TYR A 45 -12.78 -11.01 -12.20
CA TYR A 45 -11.63 -10.20 -12.63
C TYR A 45 -11.47 -10.15 -14.15
N LYS A 46 -11.87 -11.19 -14.89
CA LYS A 46 -11.78 -11.23 -16.36
C LYS A 46 -12.51 -10.07 -17.04
N SER A 47 -13.70 -9.70 -16.57
CA SER A 47 -14.47 -8.60 -17.17
C SER A 47 -13.86 -7.23 -16.92
N HIS A 48 -12.87 -7.13 -16.03
CA HIS A 48 -12.27 -5.87 -15.60
C HIS A 48 -10.77 -5.79 -15.88
N TYR A 49 -10.19 -6.90 -16.34
CA TYR A 49 -8.83 -6.95 -16.85
C TYR A 49 -8.61 -5.89 -17.95
N GLY A 50 -7.64 -4.99 -17.72
CA GLY A 50 -7.34 -3.89 -18.63
C GLY A 50 -8.17 -2.61 -18.39
N HIS A 51 -9.07 -2.59 -17.40
CA HIS A 51 -9.81 -1.38 -17.00
C HIS A 51 -9.01 -0.55 -16.00
N VAL A 52 -9.23 0.76 -16.05
CA VAL A 52 -8.61 1.72 -15.11
C VAL A 52 -9.35 1.68 -13.79
N GLN A 53 -8.60 1.60 -12.70
CA GLN A 53 -9.06 1.69 -11.34
C GLN A 53 -8.45 2.94 -10.69
N LYS A 54 -9.27 3.67 -9.93
CA LYS A 54 -8.86 4.88 -9.20
C LYS A 54 -8.72 4.58 -7.72
N LEU A 55 -7.56 4.90 -7.17
CA LEU A 55 -7.21 4.67 -5.78
C LEU A 55 -6.82 5.99 -5.11
N ARG A 56 -7.49 6.36 -4.03
CA ARG A 56 -7.10 7.50 -3.20
C ARG A 56 -6.06 7.07 -2.19
N ILE A 57 -5.02 7.88 -2.03
CA ILE A 57 -4.05 7.75 -0.94
C ILE A 57 -4.67 8.27 0.35
N LEU A 58 -4.59 7.48 1.42
CA LEU A 58 -5.06 7.86 2.76
C LEU A 58 -3.91 8.21 3.70
N ALA A 59 -2.87 7.37 3.73
CA ALA A 59 -1.76 7.53 4.66
C ALA A 59 -0.47 6.91 4.09
N TYR A 60 0.66 7.41 4.56
CA TYR A 60 1.97 6.83 4.38
C TYR A 60 2.44 6.19 5.68
N ALA A 61 3.01 5.00 5.62
CA ALA A 61 3.71 4.38 6.75
C ALA A 61 5.07 3.86 6.31
N GLU A 62 6.03 3.96 7.21
CA GLU A 62 7.29 3.26 7.11
C GLU A 62 7.77 2.76 8.46
N ASP A 63 8.57 1.72 8.43
CA ASP A 63 9.42 1.33 9.55
C ASP A 63 10.83 1.07 9.05
N GLU A 64 11.67 0.37 9.81
CA GLU A 64 13.03 0.02 9.40
C GLU A 64 13.06 -0.88 8.16
N HIS A 65 12.01 -1.69 7.95
CA HIS A 65 11.99 -2.79 6.99
C HIS A 65 11.09 -2.58 5.78
N ALA A 66 10.12 -1.66 5.81
CA ALA A 66 9.23 -1.42 4.69
C ALA A 66 8.73 0.02 4.63
N GLN A 67 8.30 0.41 3.42
CA GLN A 67 7.54 1.62 3.14
C GLN A 67 6.27 1.23 2.41
N THR A 68 5.17 1.86 2.75
CA THR A 68 3.87 1.55 2.14
C THR A 68 2.92 2.75 2.21
N ILE A 69 1.99 2.79 1.27
CA ILE A 69 0.88 3.74 1.27
C ILE A 69 -0.43 2.97 1.41
N LEU A 70 -1.28 3.40 2.34
CA LEU A 70 -2.64 2.94 2.46
C LEU A 70 -3.51 3.60 1.40
N VAL A 71 -4.34 2.81 0.72
CA VAL A 71 -5.19 3.30 -0.37
C VAL A 71 -6.65 2.85 -0.21
N HIS A 72 -7.55 3.61 -0.81
CA HIS A 72 -8.98 3.33 -0.88
C HIS A 72 -9.46 3.45 -2.33
N SER A 73 -10.37 2.57 -2.80
CA SER A 73 -10.97 2.75 -4.13
C SER A 73 -11.95 3.92 -4.11
N VAL A 74 -11.90 4.77 -5.13
CA VAL A 74 -12.71 6.01 -5.18
C VAL A 74 -14.07 5.80 -5.83
N ASP A 75 -14.22 4.75 -6.64
CA ASP A 75 -15.43 4.52 -7.42
C ASP A 75 -16.36 3.53 -6.71
N SER A 76 -17.63 3.90 -6.52
CA SER A 76 -18.64 2.99 -5.97
C SER A 76 -18.99 1.86 -6.95
N ASN A 77 -18.72 2.05 -8.25
CA ASN A 77 -18.89 1.02 -9.28
C ASN A 77 -17.66 0.11 -9.44
N ASP A 78 -16.56 0.36 -8.71
CA ASP A 78 -15.42 -0.55 -8.67
C ASP A 78 -15.81 -1.81 -7.89
N SER A 79 -16.33 -2.80 -8.60
CA SER A 79 -16.64 -4.12 -8.04
C SER A 79 -15.38 -4.96 -7.73
N HIS A 80 -14.16 -4.38 -7.83
CA HIS A 80 -12.87 -5.05 -7.57
C HIS A 80 -12.19 -4.43 -6.38
N ARG A 81 -12.83 -4.62 -5.23
CA ARG A 81 -12.22 -4.28 -3.95
C ARG A 81 -11.13 -5.29 -3.64
N SER A 82 -10.05 -4.79 -3.07
CA SER A 82 -9.00 -5.67 -2.57
C SER A 82 -9.55 -6.58 -1.48
N MET A 83 -9.15 -7.85 -1.51
CA MET A 83 -9.37 -8.82 -0.46
C MET A 83 -8.53 -8.52 0.79
N ASN A 84 -7.49 -7.69 0.66
CA ASN A 84 -6.70 -7.25 1.80
C ASN A 84 -7.54 -6.29 2.66
N LYS A 85 -7.54 -6.52 3.98
CA LYS A 85 -8.19 -5.62 4.95
C LYS A 85 -7.59 -4.21 4.90
N TYR A 86 -6.30 -4.10 4.62
CA TYR A 86 -5.59 -2.83 4.45
C TYR A 86 -5.05 -2.76 3.02
N PRO A 87 -5.87 -2.37 2.02
CA PRO A 87 -5.39 -2.21 0.66
C PRO A 87 -4.27 -1.20 0.62
N HIS A 88 -3.15 -1.55 0.00
CA HIS A 88 -1.93 -0.76 0.08
C HIS A 88 -1.08 -0.93 -1.18
N VAL A 89 -0.21 0.04 -1.40
CA VAL A 89 0.90 -0.06 -2.34
C VAL A 89 2.17 -0.28 -1.52
N ALA A 90 2.85 -1.41 -1.75
CA ALA A 90 4.18 -1.63 -1.19
C ALA A 90 5.18 -0.78 -1.98
N ILE A 91 5.87 0.12 -1.27
CA ILE A 91 6.81 1.05 -1.89
C ILE A 91 8.18 0.40 -1.96
N SER A 92 8.69 -0.01 -0.80
CA SER A 92 10.00 -0.62 -0.70
C SER A 92 10.03 -1.57 0.50
N VAL A 93 10.89 -2.59 0.42
CA VAL A 93 11.11 -3.54 1.52
C VAL A 93 12.59 -3.87 1.63
N SER A 94 13.06 -4.05 2.86
CA SER A 94 14.42 -4.50 3.17
C SER A 94 14.66 -5.91 2.62
N ASN A 95 15.92 -6.20 2.32
CA ASN A 95 16.34 -7.54 1.88
C ASN A 95 16.55 -8.52 3.05
N VAL A 96 16.14 -8.15 4.26
CA VAL A 96 16.30 -8.93 5.49
C VAL A 96 15.09 -9.85 5.65
N LYS A 97 15.32 -11.13 5.94
CA LYS A 97 14.22 -12.06 6.28
C LYS A 97 13.72 -11.76 7.70
N PRO A 98 12.41 -11.89 8.00
CA PRO A 98 11.33 -12.41 7.14
C PRO A 98 10.58 -11.35 6.32
N TYR A 99 11.14 -10.15 6.17
CA TYR A 99 10.47 -9.02 5.53
C TYR A 99 10.37 -9.23 4.01
N THR A 100 9.15 -9.09 3.49
CA THR A 100 8.80 -9.19 2.06
C THR A 100 7.71 -8.17 1.75
N ALA A 101 7.33 -7.96 0.48
CA ALA A 101 6.22 -7.05 0.13
C ALA A 101 4.93 -7.32 0.94
N VAL A 102 4.67 -8.59 1.27
CA VAL A 102 3.53 -9.04 2.10
C VAL A 102 3.53 -8.38 3.48
N TYR A 103 4.71 -8.07 4.05
CA TYR A 103 4.86 -7.43 5.36
C TYR A 103 4.13 -6.08 5.45
N SER A 104 3.91 -5.39 4.34
CA SER A 104 3.15 -4.13 4.33
C SER A 104 1.72 -4.30 4.90
N ASN A 105 1.11 -5.49 4.78
CA ASN A 105 -0.15 -5.81 5.46
C ASN A 105 0.01 -5.83 6.98
N ASP A 106 1.07 -6.47 7.46
CA ASP A 106 1.38 -6.59 8.89
C ASP A 106 1.77 -5.24 9.49
N LEU A 107 2.47 -4.37 8.76
CA LEU A 107 2.79 -3.02 9.21
C LEU A 107 1.52 -2.20 9.52
N TRP A 108 0.56 -2.16 8.59
CA TRP A 108 -0.74 -1.49 8.84
C TRP A 108 -1.52 -2.14 9.97
N LYS A 109 -1.51 -3.48 10.03
CA LYS A 109 -2.17 -4.20 11.13
C LYS A 109 -1.56 -3.83 12.48
N ARG A 110 -0.23 -3.79 12.61
CA ARG A 110 0.47 -3.43 13.85
C ARG A 110 0.15 -2.01 14.29
N LEU A 111 0.13 -1.04 13.37
CA LEU A 111 -0.24 0.35 13.67
C LEU A 111 -1.66 0.45 14.26
N VAL A 112 -2.60 -0.36 13.76
CA VAL A 112 -3.98 -0.43 14.27
C VAL A 112 -4.04 -1.17 15.60
N ASP A 113 -3.42 -2.35 15.70
CA ASP A 113 -3.47 -3.19 16.90
C ASP A 113 -2.78 -2.53 18.10
N ASP A 114 -1.69 -1.78 17.88
CA ASP A 114 -0.98 -0.99 18.90
C ASP A 114 -1.74 0.31 19.25
N GLY A 115 -2.87 0.61 18.60
CA GLY A 115 -3.72 1.77 18.88
C GLY A 115 -3.11 3.11 18.46
N ILE A 116 -2.15 3.08 17.53
CA ILE A 116 -1.48 4.28 17.00
C ILE A 116 -2.38 4.98 15.98
N VAL A 117 -3.04 4.19 15.13
CA VAL A 117 -3.99 4.70 14.13
C VAL A 117 -5.39 4.12 14.34
N GLU A 118 -6.39 4.94 14.09
CA GLU A 118 -7.79 4.54 14.04
C GLU A 118 -8.29 4.65 12.60
N ILE A 119 -9.01 3.62 12.14
CA ILE A 119 -9.49 3.54 10.76
C ILE A 119 -11.01 3.48 10.76
N THR A 120 -11.64 4.42 10.05
CA THR A 120 -13.06 4.30 9.72
C THR A 120 -13.19 3.44 8.47
N MET A 121 -14.00 2.38 8.57
CA MET A 121 -14.23 1.45 7.47
C MET A 121 -15.45 1.86 6.64
N ASP A 122 -15.43 1.54 5.34
CA ASP A 122 -16.60 1.60 4.47
C ASP A 122 -17.55 0.40 4.71
N GLU A 123 -18.64 0.33 3.94
CA GLU A 123 -19.63 -0.74 4.01
C GLU A 123 -19.10 -2.13 3.59
N TYR A 124 -17.85 -2.23 3.13
CA TYR A 124 -17.17 -3.46 2.70
C TYR A 124 -15.93 -3.78 3.53
N ASP A 125 -15.84 -3.22 4.74
CA ASP A 125 -14.72 -3.40 5.67
C ASP A 125 -13.37 -2.97 5.05
N LYS A 126 -13.35 -1.86 4.29
CA LYS A 126 -12.13 -1.26 3.75
C LYS A 126 -11.88 0.12 4.36
N PRO A 127 -10.61 0.52 4.56
CA PRO A 127 -10.27 1.85 5.08
C PRO A 127 -10.87 2.93 4.18
N GLN A 128 -11.73 3.77 4.73
CA GLN A 128 -12.29 4.94 4.06
C GLN A 128 -11.57 6.22 4.53
N SER A 129 -11.25 6.28 5.82
CA SER A 129 -10.44 7.33 6.42
C SER A 129 -9.59 6.75 7.56
N ILE A 130 -8.55 7.50 7.92
CA ILE A 130 -7.58 7.12 8.95
C ILE A 130 -7.16 8.35 9.73
N THR A 131 -7.01 8.20 11.03
CA THR A 131 -6.53 9.22 11.97
C THR A 131 -5.42 8.64 12.83
N ILE A 132 -4.57 9.50 13.39
CA ILE A 132 -3.60 9.11 14.41
C ILE A 132 -4.18 9.45 15.77
N LYS A 133 -4.14 8.50 16.71
CA LYS A 133 -4.61 8.73 18.06
C LYS A 133 -3.69 9.74 18.76
N ASP A 134 -4.27 10.74 19.42
CA ASP A 134 -3.57 11.74 20.23
C ASP A 134 -2.56 12.65 19.46
N HIS A 135 -2.52 12.59 18.12
CA HIS A 135 -1.64 13.42 17.28
C HIS A 135 -2.38 14.05 16.11
N THR A 136 -1.83 15.15 15.58
CA THR A 136 -2.56 15.95 14.58
C THR A 136 -2.47 15.41 13.17
N ASN A 137 -1.32 14.86 12.71
CA ASN A 137 -1.16 14.34 11.34
C ASN A 137 0.01 13.39 11.12
N GLU A 138 0.98 13.34 12.03
CA GLU A 138 2.16 12.49 11.93
C GLU A 138 2.48 11.87 13.28
N TRP A 139 3.02 10.66 13.27
CA TRP A 139 3.52 9.96 14.45
C TRP A 139 4.85 9.29 14.13
N HIS A 140 5.73 9.28 15.13
CA HIS A 140 7.02 8.63 15.09
C HIS A 140 7.26 7.95 16.43
N GLY A 141 7.56 6.66 16.41
CA GLY A 141 7.76 5.89 17.63
C GLY A 141 8.11 4.44 17.33
N LYS A 142 7.85 3.56 18.29
CA LYS A 142 8.16 2.13 18.20
C LYS A 142 6.91 1.31 18.03
N LEU A 143 6.98 0.31 17.15
CA LEU A 143 5.97 -0.75 17.04
C LEU A 143 6.40 -1.96 17.86
N ASN A 144 5.46 -2.55 18.61
CA ASN A 144 5.75 -3.71 19.44
C ASN A 144 6.01 -4.96 18.60
N SER A 145 6.83 -5.88 19.11
CA SER A 145 6.98 -7.21 18.50
C SER A 145 5.66 -7.99 18.53
N ASN A 146 5.38 -8.75 17.48
CA ASN A 146 4.19 -9.63 17.41
C ASN A 146 4.55 -11.11 17.22
N GLY A 147 5.76 -11.49 17.65
CA GLY A 147 6.30 -12.85 17.55
C GLY A 147 6.86 -13.20 16.17
N ARG A 148 6.23 -12.74 15.08
CA ARG A 148 6.74 -12.91 13.72
C ARG A 148 7.72 -11.81 13.30
N TYR A 149 7.46 -10.59 13.74
CA TYR A 149 8.25 -9.41 13.42
C TYR A 149 8.74 -8.76 14.70
N GLU A 150 9.97 -8.25 14.68
CA GLU A 150 10.62 -7.66 15.84
C GLU A 150 10.11 -6.24 16.11
N GLU A 151 10.49 -5.70 17.28
CA GLU A 151 10.28 -4.29 17.60
C GLU A 151 11.05 -3.41 16.61
N THR A 152 10.42 -2.35 16.11
CA THR A 152 11.01 -1.52 15.05
C THR A 152 10.61 -0.06 15.21
N GLN A 153 11.49 0.87 14.84
CA GLN A 153 11.11 2.28 14.71
C GLN A 153 10.22 2.46 13.49
N ALA A 154 9.14 3.21 13.68
CA ALA A 154 8.12 3.43 12.66
C ALA A 154 7.64 4.88 12.64
N TYR A 155 7.22 5.30 11.47
CA TYR A 155 6.66 6.59 11.16
C TYR A 155 5.37 6.41 10.38
N VAL A 156 4.36 7.22 10.69
CA VAL A 156 3.10 7.27 9.95
C VAL A 156 2.67 8.71 9.74
N LYS A 157 2.13 9.00 8.55
CA LYS A 157 1.65 10.31 8.14
C LYS A 157 0.31 10.19 7.44
N ILE A 158 -0.67 10.96 7.91
CA ILE A 158 -1.98 11.09 7.27
C ILE A 158 -1.85 12.05 6.08
N ILE A 159 -2.45 11.67 4.95
CA ILE A 159 -2.41 12.47 3.72
C ILE A 159 -3.73 13.22 3.59
N ASN A 160 -3.70 14.50 3.96
CA ASN A 160 -4.88 15.37 3.94
C ASN A 160 -5.18 15.94 2.55
N GLU A 161 -4.26 15.82 1.61
CA GLU A 161 -4.48 16.20 0.22
C GLU A 161 -5.21 15.06 -0.51
N ILE A 162 -6.15 15.42 -1.39
CA ILE A 162 -6.77 14.45 -2.30
C ILE A 162 -5.74 14.09 -3.36
N ILE A 163 -5.13 12.91 -3.21
CA ILE A 163 -4.21 12.34 -4.18
C ILE A 163 -4.81 11.03 -4.69
N ASP A 164 -5.30 11.06 -5.93
CA ASP A 164 -5.83 9.89 -6.61
C ASP A 164 -4.74 9.30 -7.53
N LEU A 165 -4.65 7.97 -7.52
CA LEU A 165 -3.75 7.15 -8.31
C LEU A 165 -4.59 6.36 -9.32
N ASP A 166 -4.20 6.44 -10.58
CA ASP A 166 -4.78 5.60 -11.62
C ASP A 166 -3.89 4.37 -11.84
N GLY A 167 -4.51 3.19 -11.79
CA GLY A 167 -3.89 1.90 -12.09
C GLY A 167 -4.72 1.10 -13.09
N ILE A 168 -4.13 0.06 -13.69
CA ILE A 168 -4.87 -0.89 -14.52
C ILE A 168 -5.04 -2.20 -13.75
N VAL A 169 -6.23 -2.78 -13.76
CA VAL A 169 -6.46 -4.11 -13.22
C VAL A 169 -5.76 -5.16 -14.09
N CYS A 170 -4.83 -5.89 -13.48
CA CYS A 170 -3.96 -6.85 -14.16
C CYS A 170 -3.94 -8.19 -13.43
N VAL A 171 -3.71 -9.26 -14.19
CA VAL A 171 -3.46 -10.61 -13.66
C VAL A 171 -1.98 -10.91 -13.80
N GLY A 172 -1.35 -11.48 -12.77
CA GLY A 172 0.11 -11.60 -12.67
C GLY A 172 0.80 -12.24 -13.89
N ASN A 173 0.24 -13.32 -14.45
CA ASN A 173 0.79 -13.97 -15.65
C ASN A 173 0.53 -13.21 -16.96
N LEU A 174 -0.24 -12.11 -16.91
CA LEU A 174 -0.58 -11.25 -18.03
C LEU A 174 -0.10 -9.81 -17.81
N TRP A 175 0.80 -9.58 -16.84
CA TRP A 175 1.33 -8.26 -16.49
C TRP A 175 2.05 -7.60 -17.68
N GLU A 176 2.80 -8.39 -18.45
CA GLU A 176 3.56 -7.91 -19.62
C GLU A 176 2.71 -7.70 -20.87
N ASN A 177 1.43 -8.07 -20.84
CA ASN A 177 0.53 -7.91 -21.99
C ASN A 177 0.27 -6.42 -22.28
N ASP A 178 0.09 -6.08 -23.56
CA ASP A 178 -0.22 -4.72 -24.02
C ASP A 178 -1.41 -4.08 -23.30
N LYS A 179 -2.42 -4.85 -22.86
CA LYS A 179 -3.54 -4.31 -22.06
C LYS A 179 -3.10 -3.76 -20.70
N CYS A 180 -2.13 -4.40 -20.06
CA CYS A 180 -1.55 -3.98 -18.78
C CYS A 180 -0.44 -2.94 -18.95
N GLN A 181 0.23 -2.92 -20.10
CA GLN A 181 1.31 -1.97 -20.40
C GLN A 181 0.81 -0.70 -21.12
N LYS A 182 -0.47 -0.63 -21.53
CA LYS A 182 -1.02 0.43 -22.38
C LYS A 182 -0.83 1.84 -21.82
N TYR A 183 -0.98 2.01 -20.50
CA TYR A 183 -0.81 3.31 -19.84
C TYR A 183 0.65 3.64 -19.49
N LEU A 184 1.57 2.67 -19.53
CA LEU A 184 3.01 2.93 -19.37
C LEU A 184 3.65 3.48 -20.66
N LYS A 185 2.97 3.36 -21.80
CA LYS A 185 3.43 3.79 -23.13
C LYS A 185 2.98 5.21 -23.52
N ILE A 186 2.12 5.87 -22.74
CA ILE A 186 1.69 7.25 -23.02
C ILE A 186 2.54 8.18 -22.12
N LYS A 187 3.46 8.89 -22.77
CA LYS A 187 4.37 9.89 -22.19
C LYS A 187 3.66 11.21 -21.88
#